data_AF-A0A522S936-F1
#
_entry.id   AF-A0A522S936-F1
#
_cell.length_a   1.000
_cell.length_b   1.000
_cell.length_c   1.000
_cell.angle_alpha   90.00
_cell.angle_beta   90.00
_cell.angle_gamma   90.00
#
_symmetry.space_group_name_H-M   'P 1'
#
loop_
_entity.id
_entity.type
_entity.pdbx_description
1 polymer ?
#
loop_
_entity_poly.entity_id
_entity_poly.type
_entity_poly.pdbx_seq_one_letter_code
_entity_poly.pdbx_strand_id
1 'polypeptide(L)' 'TLHIDNLRGSNAHHQVETVFKAFGRALRMALTLDPRALDRVPSTKGSL' A
#
# COMPACT_ATOMS: atom_id res chain seq x y z
N THR A 1 8.54 -1.00 0.38
CA THR A 1 8.48 -2.12 1.35
C THR A 1 7.02 -2.46 1.62
N LEU A 2 6.70 -3.73 1.90
CA LEU A 2 5.33 -4.20 2.16
C LEU A 2 5.23 -4.76 3.57
N HIS A 3 4.20 -4.36 4.31
CA HIS A 3 3.81 -4.92 5.59
C HIS A 3 2.32 -5.22 5.55
N ILE A 4 1.92 -6.36 6.12
CA ILE A 4 0.53 -6.80 6.17
C ILE A 4 0.29 -7.45 7.53
N ASP A 5 -0.66 -6.91 8.29
CA ASP A 5 -1.09 -7.48 9.56
C ASP A 5 -2.53 -7.94 9.46
N ASN A 6 -2.75 -9.24 9.66
CA ASN A 6 -4.09 -9.80 9.80
C ASN A 6 -4.54 -9.69 11.26
N LEU A 7 -5.14 -8.54 11.60
CA LEU A 7 -5.45 -8.18 13.00
C LEU A 7 -6.41 -9.16 13.69
N ARG A 8 -7.34 -9.78 12.94
CA ARG A 8 -8.34 -10.73 13.47
C ARG A 8 -9.00 -11.54 12.36
N GLY A 9 -9.51 -12.72 12.71
CA GLY A 9 -10.45 -13.48 11.89
C GLY A 9 -10.47 -14.96 12.27
N SER A 10 -11.56 -15.65 11.93
CA SER A 10 -11.74 -17.09 12.16
C SER A 10 -11.95 -17.89 10.87
N ASN A 11 -12.18 -17.20 9.75
CA ASN A 11 -12.38 -17.80 8.44
C ASN A 11 -11.24 -17.40 7.49
N ALA A 12 -10.51 -18.39 6.99
CA ALA A 12 -9.33 -18.18 6.15
C ALA A 12 -9.65 -17.46 4.82
N HIS A 13 -10.81 -17.75 4.21
CA HIS A 13 -11.24 -17.11 2.97
C HIS A 13 -11.45 -15.59 3.18
N HIS A 14 -12.16 -15.21 4.24
CA HIS A 14 -12.38 -13.78 4.54
C HIS A 14 -11.09 -13.06 4.96
N GLN A 15 -10.19 -13.74 5.67
CA GLN A 15 -8.90 -13.16 6.05
C GLN A 15 -8.05 -12.84 4.82
N VAL A 16 -7.87 -13.79 3.90
CA VAL A 16 -7.10 -13.55 2.68
C VAL A 16 -7.78 -12.50 1.79
N GLU A 17 -9.10 -12.55 1.64
CA GLU A 17 -9.83 -11.55 0.87
C GLU A 17 -9.65 -10.13 1.44
N THR A 18 -9.69 -9.99 2.76
CA THR A 18 -9.47 -8.69 3.43
C THR A 18 -8.05 -8.19 3.23
N VAL A 19 -7.05 -9.09 3.30
CA VAL A 19 -5.65 -8.76 3.00
C VAL A 19 -5.51 -8.21 1.58
N PHE A 20 -6.03 -8.90 0.57
CA PHE A 20 -5.91 -8.45 -0.82
C PHE A 20 -6.68 -7.16 -1.10
N LYS A 21 -7.86 -6.97 -0.49
CA LYS A 21 -8.61 -5.71 -0.57
C LYS A 21 -7.84 -4.55 0.06
N ALA A 22 -7.22 -4.76 1.23
CA ALA A 22 -6.41 -3.75 1.90
C ALA A 22 -5.15 -3.41 1.08
N PHE A 23 -4.45 -4.43 0.59
CA PHE A 23 -3.29 -4.29 -0.28
C PHE A 23 -3.62 -3.49 -1.55
N GLY A 24 -4.70 -3.82 -2.26
CA GLY A 24 -5.11 -3.09 -3.47
C GLY A 24 -5.37 -1.61 -3.21
N ARG A 25 -5.97 -1.26 -2.06
CA ARG A 25 -6.16 0.14 -1.65
C ARG A 25 -4.84 0.84 -1.32
N ALA A 26 -3.97 0.19 -0.54
CA ALA A 26 -2.67 0.74 -0.17
C ALA A 26 -1.79 0.97 -1.41
N LEU A 27 -1.74 0.00 -2.32
CA LEU A 27 -0.98 0.09 -3.57
C LEU A 27 -1.51 1.21 -4.46
N ARG A 28 -2.84 1.33 -4.62
CA ARG A 28 -3.44 2.43 -5.36
C ARG A 28 -3.02 3.79 -4.78
N MET A 29 -3.06 3.96 -3.46
CA MET A 29 -2.63 5.22 -2.83
C MET A 29 -1.14 5.49 -3.06
N ALA A 30 -0.29 4.48 -2.91
CA ALA A 30 1.16 4.61 -3.08
C ALA A 30 1.58 4.95 -4.53
N LEU A 31 0.84 4.49 -5.53
CA LEU A 31 1.13 4.72 -6.95
C LEU A 31 0.41 5.94 -7.55
N THR A 32 -0.51 6.56 -6.82
CA THR A 32 -1.23 7.73 -7.32
C THR A 32 -0.26 8.91 -7.43
N LEU A 33 -0.29 9.62 -8.56
CA LEU A 33 0.51 10.83 -8.74
C LEU A 33 0.12 11.89 -7.71
N ASP A 34 1.10 12.44 -7.02
CA ASP A 34 0.91 13.61 -6.17
C ASP A 34 1.13 14.88 -7.01
N PRO A 35 0.08 15.69 -7.28
CA PRO A 35 0.22 16.91 -8.06
C PRO A 35 1.14 17.96 -7.41
N ARG A 36 1.46 17.82 -6.12
CA ARG A 36 2.39 18.70 -5.39
C ARG A 36 3.85 18.31 -5.58
N ALA A 37 4.13 17.15 -6.16
CA ALA A 37 5.46 16.55 -6.22
C ALA A 37 5.81 15.96 -7.62
N LEU A 38 5.14 16.41 -8.69
CA LEU A 38 5.24 15.84 -10.04
C LEU A 38 6.67 15.65 -10.56
N ASP A 39 7.56 16.61 -10.30
CA ASP A 39 8.95 16.61 -10.81
C ASP A 39 9.99 16.25 -9.73
N ARG A 40 9.57 15.61 -8.63
CA ARG A 40 10.45 15.29 -7.49
C ARG A 40 10.42 13.80 -7.18
N VAL A 41 11.61 13.23 -6.99
CA VAL A 41 11.74 11.90 -6.39
C VAL A 41 11.39 12.01 -4.89
N PRO A 42 10.46 11.20 -4.35
CA PRO A 42 10.08 11.24 -2.94
C PRO A 42 11.14 10.56 -2.06
N SER A 43 12.37 11.08 -2.10
CA SER A 43 13.54 10.60 -1.34
C SER A 43 14.50 11.75 -1.05
N THR A 44 14.96 11.86 0.19
CA THR A 44 15.98 12.84 0.59
C THR A 44 17.34 12.56 -0.04
N LYS A 45 17.58 11.34 -0.51
CA LYS A 45 18.82 10.94 -1.19
C LYS A 45 18.78 11.20 -2.70
N GLY A 46 17.63 11.62 -3.24
CA GLY A 46 17.44 11.84 -4.69
C GLY A 46 17.27 10.57 -5.52
N SER A 47 17.28 9.38 -4.90
CA SER A 47 17.06 8.08 -5.54
C SER A 47 16.16 7.18 -4.68
N LEU A 48 15.50 6.20 -5.30
CA LEU A 48 14.66 5.17 -4.64
C LEU A 48 15.29 3.79 -4.75
#